data_AF-A0A960SPQ0-F1
#
_entry.id   AF-A0A960SPQ0-F1
#
_cell.length_a   1.000
_cell.length_b   1.000
_cell.length_c   1.000
_cell.angle_alpha   90.00
_cell.angle_beta   90.00
_cell.angle_gamma   90.00
#
_symmetry.space_group_name_H-M   'P 1'
#
loop_
_entity.id
_entity.type
_entity.pdbx_description
1 polymer ?
#
loop_
_entity_poly.entity_id
_entity_poly.type
_entity_poly.pdbx_seq_one_letter_code
_entity_poly.pdbx_strand_id
1 'polypeptide(L)' 'RVQGNRLHLAIPRTALNLPIDTTRTALDFKWLDHATRPGDPMDVYVSGDAAPEGRFRYCYQAK' A
#
# COMPACT_ATOMS: atom_id res chain seq x y z
N ARG A 1 0.67 11.61 -7.37
CA ARG A 1 1.83 12.44 -7.77
C ARG A 1 3.11 11.82 -7.23
N VAL A 2 4.16 11.72 -8.05
CA VAL A 2 5.52 11.36 -7.61
C VAL A 2 6.43 12.57 -7.74
N GLN A 3 7.28 12.82 -6.74
CA GLN A 3 8.31 13.86 -6.78
C GLN A 3 9.56 13.37 -6.05
N GLY A 4 10.62 13.04 -6.80
CA GLY A 4 11.81 12.41 -6.25
C GLY A 4 11.45 11.09 -5.55
N ASN A 5 11.80 10.97 -4.27
CA ASN A 5 11.50 9.82 -3.42
C ASN A 5 10.15 9.92 -2.68
N ARG A 6 9.24 10.82 -3.11
CA ARG A 6 7.93 11.01 -2.47
C ARG A 6 6.80 10.60 -3.41
N LEU A 7 5.93 9.73 -2.92
CA LEU A 7 4.68 9.33 -3.59
C LEU A 7 3.49 9.85 -2.78
N HIS A 8 2.55 10.51 -3.46
CA HIS A 8 1.26 10.91 -2.90
C HIS A 8 0.13 10.31 -3.73
N LEU A 9 -0.75 9.56 -3.08
CA LEU A 9 -1.96 8.96 -3.63
C LEU A 9 -3.18 9.50 -2.89
N ALA A 10 -4.26 9.75 -3.62
CA ALA A 10 -5.56 10.10 -3.07
C ALA A 10 -6.59 9.14 -3.67
N ILE A 11 -7.25 8.35 -2.82
CA ILE A 11 -8.24 7.37 -3.23
C ILE A 11 -9.60 7.80 -2.66
N PRO A 12 -10.64 7.98 -3.50
CA PRO A 12 -11.98 8.26 -3.00
C PRO A 12 -12.47 7.13 -2.10
N ARG A 13 -13.02 7.47 -0.93
CA ARG A 13 -13.57 6.47 0.02
C ARG A 13 -14.67 5.61 -0.61
N THR A 14 -15.45 6.20 -1.50
CA THR A 14 -16.52 5.52 -2.25
C THR A 14 -15.98 4.42 -3.16
N ALA A 15 -14.77 4.56 -3.71
CA ALA A 15 -14.15 3.52 -4.52
C ALA A 15 -13.77 2.27 -3.70
N LEU A 16 -13.70 2.40 -2.37
CA LEU A 16 -13.36 1.34 -1.43
C LEU A 16 -14.54 0.92 -0.55
N ASN A 17 -15.75 1.46 -0.78
CA ASN A 17 -16.93 1.25 0.07
C ASN A 17 -16.67 1.53 1.57
N LEU A 18 -15.95 2.62 1.88
CA LEU A 18 -15.64 3.03 3.25
C LEU A 18 -16.51 4.24 3.66
N PRO A 19 -17.75 4.03 4.15
CA PRO A 19 -18.61 5.13 4.59
C PRO A 19 -17.95 6.00 5.67
N ILE A 20 -18.36 7.27 5.70
CA ILE A 20 -17.90 8.25 6.69
C ILE A 20 -18.57 7.93 8.04
N ASP A 21 -17.87 8.20 9.15
CA ASP A 21 -18.32 8.02 10.55
C ASP A 21 -18.57 6.58 11.03
N THR A 22 -18.84 5.63 10.14
CA THR A 22 -19.09 4.22 10.53
C THR A 22 -17.90 3.30 10.26
N THR A 23 -16.89 3.77 9.52
CA THR A 23 -15.73 2.95 9.15
C THR A 23 -14.44 3.57 9.66
N ARG A 24 -13.91 2.97 10.73
CA ARG A 24 -12.57 3.25 11.23
C ARG A 24 -11.57 3.02 10.09
N THR A 25 -10.80 4.05 9.76
CA THR A 25 -9.90 4.00 8.61
C THR A 25 -8.51 3.60 9.09
N ALA A 26 -8.05 2.44 8.65
CA ALA A 26 -6.67 2.00 8.80
C ALA A 26 -6.07 1.81 7.41
N LEU A 27 -4.79 2.16 7.27
CA LEU A 27 -4.03 1.96 6.06
C LEU A 27 -2.79 1.14 6.39
N ASP A 28 -2.66 0.02 5.71
CA ASP A 28 -1.48 -0.81 5.76
C ASP A 28 -0.62 -0.56 4.53
N PHE A 29 0.68 -0.38 4.76
CA PHE A 29 1.63 -0.07 3.72
C PHE A 29 2.88 -0.96 3.85
N LYS A 30 3.37 -1.40 2.70
CA LYS A 30 4.61 -2.17 2.58
C LYS A 30 5.38 -1.68 1.36
N TRP A 31 6.69 -1.54 1.53
CA TRP A 31 7.56 -1.26 0.41
C TRP A 31 8.01 -2.57 -0.22
N LEU A 32 7.81 -2.66 -1.53
CA LEU A 32 8.19 -3.80 -2.35
C LEU A 32 9.10 -3.29 -3.46
N ASP A 33 10.19 -3.98 -3.69
CA ASP A 33 11.11 -3.78 -4.80
C ASP A 33 11.33 -5.09 -5.58
N HIS A 34 12.09 -5.00 -6.66
CA HIS A 34 12.39 -6.14 -7.55
C HIS A 34 11.17 -6.86 -8.17
N ALA A 35 10.00 -6.22 -8.28
CA ALA A 35 8.91 -6.75 -9.12
C ALA A 35 9.35 -6.80 -10.59
N THR A 36 9.42 -7.99 -11.16
CA THR A 36 9.91 -8.25 -12.53
C THR A 36 8.80 -8.22 -13.58
N ARG A 37 7.52 -8.28 -13.15
CA ARG A 37 6.33 -8.18 -14.01
C ARG A 37 5.42 -7.03 -13.56
N PRO A 38 5.66 -5.79 -14.04
CA PRO A 38 4.83 -4.65 -13.70
C PRO A 38 3.35 -4.87 -14.04
N GLY A 39 2.46 -4.54 -13.11
CA GLY A 39 1.02 -4.71 -13.28
C GLY A 39 0.49 -6.10 -12.90
N ASP A 40 1.35 -7.06 -12.57
CA ASP A 40 0.96 -8.32 -11.93
C ASP A 40 1.32 -8.30 -10.44
N PRO A 41 0.37 -8.04 -9.52
CA PRO A 41 0.65 -8.05 -8.09
C PRO A 41 1.12 -9.41 -7.57
N MET A 42 0.82 -10.52 -8.26
CA MET A 42 1.24 -11.85 -7.80
C MET A 42 2.72 -12.12 -8.02
N ASP A 43 3.37 -11.35 -8.90
CA ASP A 43 4.80 -11.46 -9.17
C ASP A 43 5.67 -11.23 -7.93
N VAL A 44 5.22 -10.34 -7.03
CA VAL A 44 5.96 -10.01 -5.81
C VAL A 44 6.14 -11.21 -4.87
N TYR A 45 5.37 -12.28 -5.02
CA TYR A 45 5.55 -13.51 -4.24
C TYR A 45 6.71 -14.38 -4.75
N VAL A 46 7.12 -14.20 -6.01
CA VAL A 46 8.16 -15.01 -6.67
C VAL A 46 9.48 -14.25 -6.73
N SER A 47 9.42 -12.99 -7.17
CA SER A 47 10.59 -12.15 -7.44
C SER A 47 10.71 -10.95 -6.50
N GLY A 48 9.66 -10.62 -5.76
CA GLY A 48 9.62 -9.40 -4.96
C GLY A 48 10.48 -9.45 -3.71
N ASP A 49 11.19 -8.35 -3.47
CA ASP A 49 11.88 -8.06 -2.22
C ASP A 49 10.99 -7.14 -1.36
N ALA A 50 11.11 -7.26 -0.05
CA ALA A 50 10.18 -6.63 0.89
C ALA A 50 10.88 -6.09 2.14
N ALA A 51 10.65 -4.81 2.44
CA ALA A 51 11.11 -4.17 3.67
C ALA A 51 9.92 -3.65 4.54
N PRO A 52 9.98 -3.76 5.89
CA PRO A 52 11.01 -4.40 6.73
C PRO A 52 10.87 -5.93 6.76
N GLU A 53 11.83 -6.64 7.39
CA GLU A 53 11.99 -8.10 7.36
C GLU A 53 10.66 -8.87 7.19
N GLY A 54 10.47 -9.47 6.02
CA GLY A 54 9.49 -10.51 5.67
C GLY A 54 8.02 -10.19 6.00
N ARG A 55 7.68 -10.06 7.29
CA ARG A 55 6.34 -9.95 7.84
C ARG A 55 5.97 -8.57 8.37
N PHE A 56 6.93 -7.66 8.52
CA PHE A 56 6.59 -6.31 8.99
C PHE A 56 5.84 -5.51 7.92
N ARG A 57 4.95 -4.63 8.40
CA ARG A 57 4.19 -3.65 7.61
C ARG A 57 4.02 -2.38 8.43
N TYR A 58 3.95 -1.24 7.75
CA TYR A 58 3.56 0.02 8.38
C TYR A 58 2.04 0.04 8.49
N CYS A 59 1.52 0.40 9.65
CA CYS A 59 0.08 0.53 9.90
C CYS A 59 -0.20 1.95 10.39
N TYR A 60 -1.01 2.68 9.62
CA TYR A 60 -1.56 3.95 10.02
C TYR A 60 -3.01 3.74 10.46
N GLN A 61 -3.37 4.32 11.60
CA GLN A 61 -4.75 4.36 12.08
C GLN A 61 -5.19 5.82 12.14
N ALA A 62 -6.23 6.16 11.40
CA ALA A 62 -6.87 7.46 11.53
C ALA A 62 -7.47 7.56 12.95
N LYS A 63 -7.28 8.72 13.58
CA LYS A 63 -7.91 9.03 14.87
C LYS A 63 -9.42 9.22 14.70
#